data_AF-A0A848D1X6-F1
#
_entry.id   AF-A0A848D1X6-F1
#
_cell.length_a   1.000
_cell.length_b   1.000
_cell.length_c   1.000
_cell.angle_alpha   90.00
_cell.angle_beta   90.00
_cell.angle_gamma   90.00
#
_symmetry.space_group_name_H-M   'P 1'
#
loop_
_entity.id
_entity.type
_entity.pdbx_description
1 polymer ?
#
loop_
_entity_poly.entity_id
_entity_poly.type
_entity_poly.pdbx_seq_one_letter_code
_entity_poly.pdbx_strand_id
1 'polypeptide(L)' 'DRLSAIIAEQFKKEVTAFVEKVKKEKLDPFGFGWYARAYQYEHWKKNKDRWPDEFAKATVNITPNIKISSYGVIE' A
#
# COMPACT_ATOMS: atom_id res chain seq x y z
N ASP A 1 -17.88 13.48 -5.32
CA ASP A 1 -18.64 12.82 -6.39
C ASP A 1 -19.01 11.42 -5.92
N ARG A 2 -20.23 10.94 -6.16
CA ARG A 2 -20.69 9.64 -5.62
C ARG A 2 -19.97 8.47 -6.30
N LEU A 3 -19.72 8.56 -7.60
CA LEU A 3 -19.06 7.48 -8.35
C LEU A 3 -17.59 7.36 -7.96
N SER A 4 -16.88 8.48 -7.83
CA SER A 4 -15.48 8.48 -7.39
C SER A 4 -15.32 7.87 -5.98
N ALA A 5 -16.28 8.11 -5.09
CA ALA A 5 -16.27 7.54 -3.74
C ALA A 5 -16.44 6.02 -3.76
N ILE A 6 -17.37 5.48 -4.56
CA ILE A 6 -17.58 4.04 -4.72
C ILE A 6 -16.32 3.38 -5.30
N ILE A 7 -15.72 3.98 -6.33
CA ILE A 7 -14.46 3.48 -6.92
C ILE A 7 -13.33 3.50 -5.89
N ALA A 8 -13.20 4.60 -5.13
CA ALA A 8 -12.17 4.74 -4.10
C ALA A 8 -12.32 3.68 -2.99
N GLU A 9 -13.55 3.40 -2.55
CA GLU A 9 -13.83 2.39 -1.53
C GLU A 9 -13.49 0.98 -2.03
N GLN A 10 -13.95 0.62 -3.24
CA GLN A 10 -13.65 -0.68 -3.83
C GLN A 10 -12.14 -0.86 -4.04
N PHE A 11 -11.47 0.14 -4.58
CA PHE A 11 -10.02 0.12 -4.78
C PHE A 11 -9.26 0.00 -3.46
N LYS A 12 -9.69 0.74 -2.43
CA LYS A 12 -9.11 0.63 -1.09
C LYS A 12 -9.22 -0.80 -0.58
N LYS A 13 -10.39 -1.44 -0.71
CA LYS A 13 -10.64 -2.81 -0.25
C LYS A 13 -9.71 -3.81 -0.94
N GLU A 14 -9.58 -3.73 -2.26
CA GLU A 14 -8.73 -4.64 -3.04
C GLU A 14 -7.24 -4.47 -2.71
N VAL A 15 -6.76 -3.23 -2.67
CA VAL A 15 -5.35 -2.95 -2.33
C VAL A 15 -5.06 -3.37 -0.89
N THR A 16 -5.98 -3.14 0.04
CA THR A 16 -5.82 -3.59 1.43
C THR A 16 -5.72 -5.11 1.50
N ALA A 17 -6.59 -5.84 0.80
CA ALA A 17 -6.54 -7.30 0.75
C ALA A 17 -5.22 -7.81 0.14
N PHE A 18 -4.72 -7.14 -0.90
CA PHE A 18 -3.44 -7.46 -1.52
C PHE A 18 -2.27 -7.23 -0.56
N VAL A 19 -2.22 -6.07 0.10
CA VAL A 19 -1.19 -5.76 1.10
C VAL A 19 -1.20 -6.78 2.24
N GLU A 20 -2.37 -7.17 2.73
CA GLU A 20 -2.49 -8.18 3.79
C GLU A 20 -2.01 -9.57 3.34
N LYS A 21 -2.26 -9.96 2.07
CA LYS A 21 -1.71 -11.21 1.53
C LYS A 21 -0.18 -11.16 1.47
N VAL A 22 0.37 -10.06 0.99
CA VAL A 22 1.81 -9.84 0.88
C VAL A 22 2.50 -9.82 2.24
N LYS A 23 1.88 -9.21 3.26
CA LYS A 23 2.34 -9.26 4.65
C LYS A 23 2.35 -10.67 5.23
N LYS A 24 1.32 -11.48 4.96
CA LYS A 24 1.26 -12.89 5.41
C LYS A 24 2.39 -13.74 4.84
N GLU A 25 2.72 -13.53 3.56
CA GLU A 25 3.84 -14.20 2.89
C GLU A 25 5.21 -13.61 3.28
N LYS A 26 5.23 -12.55 4.11
CA LYS A 26 6.45 -11.82 4.51
C LYS A 26 7.25 -11.40 3.29
N LEU A 27 6.61 -10.70 2.36
CA LEU A 27 7.25 -10.16 1.17
C LEU A 27 7.06 -8.64 1.12
N ASP A 28 8.00 -7.93 0.52
CA ASP A 28 7.90 -6.48 0.28
C ASP A 28 8.13 -6.16 -1.21
N PRO A 29 7.16 -6.44 -2.09
CA PRO A 29 7.21 -6.11 -3.51
C PRO A 29 7.05 -4.59 -3.76
N PHE A 30 6.68 -3.82 -2.73
CA PHE A 30 6.47 -2.38 -2.84
C PHE A 30 7.78 -1.59 -2.63
N GLY A 31 8.79 -2.21 -2.01
CA GLY A 31 10.08 -1.59 -1.75
C GLY A 31 10.10 -0.68 -0.53
N PHE A 32 9.21 -0.89 0.45
CA PHE A 32 9.20 -0.11 1.69
C PHE A 32 10.52 -0.21 2.46
N GLY A 33 11.29 -1.29 2.29
CA GLY A 33 12.63 -1.42 2.86
C GLY A 33 13.61 -0.36 2.37
N TRP A 34 13.49 0.08 1.11
CA TRP A 34 14.31 1.17 0.59
C TRP A 34 13.92 2.51 1.19
N TYR A 35 12.62 2.75 1.40
CA TYR A 35 12.14 3.94 2.11
C TYR A 35 12.61 3.95 3.56
N ALA A 36 12.49 2.83 4.28
CA ALA A 36 13.00 2.71 5.64
C ALA A 36 14.50 2.96 5.70
N ARG A 37 15.28 2.45 4.74
CA ARG A 37 16.72 2.74 4.63
C ARG A 37 17.01 4.23 4.41
N ALA A 38 16.25 4.90 3.55
CA ALA A 38 16.48 6.30 3.20
C ALA A 38 16.11 7.27 4.33
N TYR A 39 14.99 7.01 5.01
CA TYR A 39 14.40 7.97 5.96
C TYR A 39 14.58 7.57 7.43
N GLN A 40 14.84 6.29 7.71
CA GLN A 40 14.94 5.73 9.07
C GLN A 40 16.15 4.79 9.19
N TYR A 41 17.30 5.23 8.68
CA TYR A 41 18.49 4.40 8.50
C TYR A 41 18.92 3.65 9.77
N GLU A 42 18.95 4.30 10.93
CA GLU A 42 19.35 3.68 12.19
C GLU A 42 18.41 2.53 12.61
N HIS A 43 17.11 2.69 12.39
CA HIS A 43 16.12 1.65 12.66
C HIS A 43 16.17 0.55 11.61
N TRP A 44 16.36 0.90 10.34
CA TRP A 44 16.50 -0.05 9.25
C TRP A 44 17.76 -0.92 9.42
N LYS A 45 18.90 -0.32 9.76
CA LYS A 45 20.19 -1.02 9.92
C LYS A 45 20.13 -2.14 10.97
N LYS A 46 19.38 -1.93 12.05
CA LYS A 46 19.17 -2.94 13.12
C LYS A 46 18.28 -4.10 12.68
N ASN A 47 17.39 -3.86 11.71
CA ASN A 47 16.33 -4.79 11.32
C ASN A 47 16.48 -5.34 9.89
N LYS A 48 17.48 -4.89 9.13
CA LYS A 48 17.66 -5.20 7.70
C LYS A 48 17.64 -6.71 7.40
N ASP A 49 18.23 -7.52 8.29
CA ASP A 49 18.36 -8.97 8.11
C ASP A 49 17.03 -9.70 8.34
N ARG A 50 16.08 -9.04 9.03
CA ARG A 50 14.72 -9.53 9.31
C ARG A 50 13.66 -8.59 8.74
N TRP A 51 14.02 -7.83 7.71
CA TRP A 51 13.11 -6.86 7.09
C TRP A 51 11.74 -7.46 6.73
N PRO A 52 11.65 -8.68 6.16
CA PRO A 52 10.35 -9.23 5.79
C PRO A 52 9.43 -9.53 7.00
N ASP A 53 10.02 -9.93 8.14
CA ASP A 53 9.27 -10.14 9.39
C ASP A 53 8.82 -8.82 10.02
N GLU A 54 9.64 -7.77 9.94
CA GLU A 54 9.29 -6.45 10.45
C GLU A 54 8.24 -5.76 9.58
N PHE A 55 8.34 -5.92 8.25
CA PHE A 55 7.32 -5.44 7.32
C PHE A 55 5.95 -6.09 7.58
N ALA A 56 5.90 -7.40 7.87
CA ALA A 56 4.66 -8.09 8.17
C ALA A 56 3.89 -7.51 9.37
N LYS A 57 4.60 -6.85 10.31
CA LYS A 57 4.02 -6.18 11.48
C LYS A 57 3.58 -4.74 11.21
N ALA A 58 3.95 -4.16 10.07
CA ALA A 58 3.69 -2.76 9.78
C ALA A 58 2.19 -2.47 9.62
N THR A 59 1.78 -1.32 10.14
CA THR A 59 0.46 -0.74 9.87
C THR A 59 0.52 0.04 8.56
N VAL A 60 -0.26 -0.39 7.57
CA VAL A 60 -0.33 0.27 6.26
C VAL A 60 -1.70 0.94 6.10
N ASN A 61 -1.70 2.27 6.03
CA ASN A 61 -2.91 3.05 5.80
C ASN A 61 -2.99 3.44 4.33
N ILE A 62 -4.06 3.01 3.64
CA ILE A 62 -4.27 3.27 2.22
C ILE A 62 -5.39 4.31 2.08
N THR A 63 -5.06 5.44 1.43
CA THR A 63 -6.00 6.52 1.13
C THR A 63 -5.96 6.81 -0.36
N PRO A 64 -6.79 6.13 -1.17
CA PRO A 64 -6.82 6.35 -2.60
C PRO A 64 -7.43 7.71 -2.94
N ASN A 65 -6.81 8.41 -3.89
CA ASN A 65 -7.32 9.65 -4.46
C ASN A 65 -7.72 9.38 -5.92
N ILE A 66 -9.03 9.40 -6.18
CA ILE A 66 -9.60 9.07 -7.50
C ILE A 66 -10.08 10.35 -8.19
N LYS A 67 -9.60 10.56 -9.41
CA LYS A 67 -10.08 11.59 -10.33
C LYS A 67 -10.61 10.91 -11.59
N ILE A 68 -11.86 11.18 -11.94
CA ILE A 68 -12.46 10.67 -13.17
C ILE A 68 -12.16 11.69 -14.29
N SER A 69 -11.42 11.26 -15.31
CA SER A 69 -10.96 12.13 -16.40
C SER A 69 -12.01 12.32 -17.50
N SER A 70 -12.86 11.31 -17.73
CA SER A 70 -13.96 11.37 -18.69
C SER A 70 -15.01 10.35 -18.30
N TYR A 71 -16.27 10.71 -18.52
CA TYR A 71 -17.35 9.74 -18.69
C TYR A 71 -17.50 9.57 -20.20
N GLY A 72 -17.66 8.35 -20.70
CA GLY A 72 -17.91 8.14 -22.13
C GLY A 72 -19.16 8.91 -22.57
N VAL A 73 -19.39 9.02 -23.89
CA VAL A 73 -20.66 9.55 -24.41
C VAL A 73 -21.77 8.61 -23.94
N ILE A 74 -22.71 9.13 -23.17
CA ILE A 74 -23.94 8.44 -22.84
C ILE A 74 -24.87 8.72 -24.02
N GLU A 75 -25.01 7.77 -24.94
CA GLU A 75 -26.03 7.82 -26.02
C GLU A 75 -27.42 7.50 -25.47
#